data_AF-A0A8T6ZAD2-F1
#
_entry.id   AF-A0A8T6ZAD2-F1
#
_cell.length_a   1.000
_cell.length_b   1.000
_cell.length_c   1.000
_cell.angle_alpha   90.00
_cell.angle_beta   90.00
_cell.angle_gamma   90.00
#
_symmetry.space_group_name_H-M   'P 1'
#
loop_
_entity.id
_entity.type
_entity.pdbx_description
1 polymer ?
#
loop_
_entity_poly.entity_id
_entity_poly.type
_entity_poly.pdbx_seq_one_letter_code
_entity_poly.pdbx_strand_id
1 'polypeptide(L)'
;MLRNLFSKRKDNIGVQDSSRDLSLAESFDVIGALESDPVKESKEAQGQVHLLPDELYRGPASKLSVAVLGTCLAEGFVNAAVKGGHKADHYLMQSRAEDSVPQADWSQYDAVVVHLTLRQLSWSVSGRPDLFHTSHMTDGEYASALAVIKAQIQRMIGNINAAVGSAAPVFYFSFIEPPAAYQGVLLNNRRKSLHHFVRTLNDDLATMLEELPNAHYIEVNDLVRYHGDSVVSDAYQVHFTHAGVPDSREADQIYYSIMKRVVHAMSILRAEAPIKLIVTDLDNTLWTGILAEMDEIVPHEHYEGWPLGYAEALLEFKRRGGLLAISSKNDHEPTIDRFGKVWGTRLKIEDFCSVKINWEPKSKAIQEIMQETNLLPGNILFIDDNPREIEEVTRALPGVRALTGEPRMWRNVILYSPHTQVARISAESATRTEMIQAKQQRDELAEQMDRDSYLRSLELTVRFDEIGSIDHAKFARASELINKTNQFNTTGRRWSQADFETHLSQGGELIAASVADKFSDNGLVAVAAVKGRELIQMVMSCRVFGLGVENALVHKVQLMTSGEPLSVLFVSTGKNKACEAFLSHASFETDGDSVMLKRFIEHPAWIREGLPK
;
A
#
# COMPACT_ATOMS: atom_id res chain seq x y z
N MET A 1 -30.66 44.10 -43.45
CA MET A 1 -30.00 42.78 -43.40
C MET A 1 -29.31 42.69 -42.03
N LEU A 2 -29.72 41.93 -41.02
CA LEU A 2 -30.59 40.76 -40.92
C LEU A 2 -31.41 40.90 -39.61
N ARG A 3 -32.72 41.07 -39.76
CA ARG A 3 -33.76 40.83 -38.74
C ARG A 3 -34.73 39.92 -39.47
N ASN A 4 -34.70 38.62 -39.20
CA ASN A 4 -35.73 37.62 -39.52
C ASN A 4 -35.09 36.23 -39.41
N LEU A 5 -35.48 35.45 -38.40
CA LEU A 5 -35.74 34.01 -38.48
C LEU A 5 -35.96 33.40 -37.10
N PHE A 6 -36.98 33.86 -36.35
CA PHE A 6 -37.65 33.02 -35.35
C PHE A 6 -39.08 33.52 -35.15
N SER A 7 -39.95 33.22 -36.12
CA SER A 7 -41.39 33.17 -35.89
C SER A 7 -41.92 31.91 -36.56
N LYS A 8 -42.34 30.94 -35.76
CA LYS A 8 -43.46 30.05 -36.09
C LYS A 8 -43.85 29.22 -34.86
N ARG A 9 -45.13 29.39 -34.49
CA ARG A 9 -45.98 28.51 -33.68
C ARG A 9 -45.84 28.60 -32.16
N LYS A 10 -46.44 29.67 -31.60
CA LYS A 10 -47.44 29.51 -30.54
C LYS A 10 -48.81 29.51 -31.20
N ASP A 11 -49.65 28.56 -30.81
CA ASP A 11 -51.12 28.66 -30.66
C ASP A 11 -51.71 27.24 -30.76
N ASN A 12 -51.93 26.64 -29.59
CA ASN A 12 -53.16 25.91 -29.24
C ASN A 12 -52.97 25.15 -27.92
N ILE A 13 -53.56 25.67 -26.84
CA ILE A 13 -54.59 25.02 -26.00
C ILE A 13 -54.61 25.64 -24.60
N GLY A 14 -55.79 26.21 -24.31
CA GLY A 14 -56.37 26.67 -23.05
C GLY A 14 -55.64 26.44 -21.73
N VAL A 15 -55.35 27.56 -21.07
CA VAL A 15 -55.23 27.64 -19.61
C VAL A 15 -56.64 27.59 -19.04
N GLN A 16 -56.96 26.53 -18.29
CA GLN A 16 -57.99 26.56 -17.26
C GLN A 16 -57.29 26.67 -15.91
N ASP A 17 -57.60 27.76 -15.22
CA ASP A 17 -57.20 28.06 -13.86
C ASP A 17 -58.07 27.22 -12.91
N SER A 18 -57.45 26.32 -12.15
CA SER A 18 -58.09 25.71 -10.99
C SER A 18 -57.05 25.47 -9.90
N SER A 19 -57.07 26.36 -8.92
CA SER A 19 -56.51 26.18 -7.59
C SER A 19 -56.99 24.85 -6.98
N ARG A 20 -56.05 23.92 -6.80
CA ARG A 20 -56.19 22.80 -5.85
C ARG A 20 -54.86 22.55 -5.17
N ASP A 21 -54.86 22.81 -3.86
CA ASP A 21 -53.97 22.17 -2.90
C ASP A 21 -53.90 20.67 -3.18
N LEU A 22 -52.72 20.16 -3.49
CA LEU A 22 -52.43 18.73 -3.46
C LEU A 22 -51.10 18.50 -2.77
N SER A 23 -51.22 17.73 -1.70
CA SER A 23 -50.23 17.33 -0.71
C SER A 23 -49.03 16.60 -1.30
N LEU A 24 -47.89 16.77 -0.61
CA LEU A 24 -46.76 15.86 -0.54
C LEU A 24 -47.23 14.42 -0.31
N ALA A 25 -47.40 13.63 -1.38
CA ALA A 25 -47.36 12.16 -1.43
C ALA A 25 -48.08 11.71 -2.71
N GLU A 26 -47.41 11.69 -3.86
CA GLU A 26 -47.75 10.87 -5.04
C GLU A 26 -46.80 11.22 -6.20
N SER A 27 -45.53 10.83 -6.07
CA SER A 27 -44.58 10.73 -7.19
C SER A 27 -43.42 9.78 -6.86
N PHE A 28 -43.76 8.68 -6.19
CA PHE A 28 -42.90 7.48 -6.08
C PHE A 28 -43.62 6.34 -6.77
N ASP A 29 -43.68 6.37 -8.10
CA ASP A 29 -44.06 5.19 -8.90
C ASP A 29 -43.52 5.30 -10.32
N VAL A 30 -42.20 5.42 -10.41
CA VAL A 30 -41.41 4.92 -11.56
C VAL A 30 -40.36 3.95 -11.01
N ILE A 31 -40.82 3.01 -10.18
CA ILE A 31 -40.05 1.86 -9.71
C ILE A 31 -40.45 0.68 -10.60
N GLY A 32 -39.72 0.49 -11.70
CA GLY A 32 -40.02 -0.61 -12.64
C GLY A 32 -38.95 -0.92 -13.70
N ALA A 33 -37.87 -0.14 -13.78
CA ALA A 33 -36.78 -0.40 -14.74
C ALA A 33 -35.37 -0.34 -14.09
N LEU A 34 -35.30 -0.40 -12.76
CA LEU A 34 -34.07 -0.21 -11.98
C LEU A 34 -33.49 -1.54 -11.45
N GLU A 35 -33.26 -2.48 -12.36
CA GLU A 35 -32.40 -3.65 -12.08
C GLU A 35 -31.28 -3.74 -13.14
N SER A 36 -30.33 -2.82 -13.08
CA SER A 36 -28.98 -3.08 -13.59
C SER A 36 -28.01 -3.02 -12.42
N ASP A 37 -27.77 -4.19 -11.86
CA ASP A 37 -26.67 -4.53 -10.95
C ASP A 37 -25.36 -3.85 -11.39
N PRO A 38 -24.63 -3.10 -10.54
CA PRO A 38 -23.34 -2.50 -10.90
C PRO A 38 -22.29 -3.55 -11.32
N VAL A 39 -22.53 -4.82 -11.01
CA VAL A 39 -21.71 -5.97 -11.40
C VAL A 39 -21.89 -6.34 -12.89
N LYS A 40 -22.92 -5.83 -13.56
CA LYS A 40 -23.25 -6.13 -14.97
C LYS A 40 -22.57 -5.24 -16.02
N GLU A 41 -21.62 -4.38 -15.65
CA GLU A 41 -20.69 -3.78 -16.63
C GLU A 41 -19.62 -4.78 -17.14
N SER A 42 -19.63 -6.02 -16.64
CA SER A 42 -18.59 -7.04 -16.87
C SER A 42 -18.63 -7.76 -18.23
N LYS A 43 -19.49 -7.38 -19.20
CA LYS A 43 -19.51 -8.04 -20.53
C LYS A 43 -19.25 -7.14 -21.73
N GLU A 44 -19.33 -5.82 -21.60
CA GLU A 44 -18.94 -4.88 -22.66
C GLU A 44 -17.53 -4.28 -22.43
N ALA A 45 -16.95 -4.47 -21.23
CA ALA A 45 -15.68 -3.91 -20.79
C ALA A 45 -14.45 -4.83 -21.04
N GLN A 46 -14.46 -5.70 -22.05
CA GLN A 46 -13.25 -6.44 -22.41
C GLN A 46 -12.23 -5.50 -23.08
N GLY A 47 -11.30 -4.97 -22.28
CA GLY A 47 -10.14 -4.21 -22.76
C GLY A 47 -10.07 -2.74 -22.32
N GLN A 48 -11.02 -2.22 -21.54
CA GLN A 48 -10.87 -0.88 -20.95
C GLN A 48 -9.94 -0.93 -19.74
N VAL A 49 -8.99 0.00 -19.70
CA VAL A 49 -8.13 0.22 -18.54
C VAL A 49 -8.95 0.90 -17.45
N HIS A 50 -9.06 0.26 -16.28
CA HIS A 50 -9.66 0.89 -15.11
C HIS A 50 -8.60 1.46 -14.17
N LEU A 51 -8.81 2.72 -13.73
CA LEU A 51 -7.93 3.36 -12.74
C LEU A 51 -7.98 2.65 -11.38
N LEU A 52 -9.06 1.92 -11.10
CA LEU A 52 -9.29 1.14 -9.89
C LEU A 52 -9.42 -0.35 -10.25
N PRO A 53 -8.29 -1.04 -10.52
CA PRO A 53 -8.26 -2.43 -10.97
C PRO A 53 -8.68 -3.42 -9.86
N ASP A 54 -9.49 -4.42 -10.22
CA ASP A 54 -9.96 -5.49 -9.33
C ASP A 54 -9.52 -6.89 -9.81
N GLU A 55 -8.70 -6.99 -10.85
CA GLU A 55 -8.28 -8.24 -11.52
C GLU A 55 -7.59 -9.21 -10.55
N LEU A 56 -6.93 -8.67 -9.51
CA LEU A 56 -6.23 -9.44 -8.48
C LEU A 56 -7.11 -9.80 -7.28
N TYR A 57 -8.36 -9.32 -7.25
CA TYR A 57 -9.26 -9.54 -6.13
C TYR A 57 -9.71 -11.00 -6.05
N ARG A 58 -9.69 -11.56 -4.84
CA ARG A 58 -10.09 -12.95 -4.55
C ARG A 58 -10.89 -12.98 -3.25
N GLY A 59 -12.21 -13.05 -3.34
CA GLY A 59 -13.10 -13.14 -2.17
C GLY A 59 -14.37 -12.30 -2.30
N PRO A 60 -15.20 -12.24 -1.25
CA PRO A 60 -16.34 -11.32 -1.19
C PRO A 60 -15.89 -9.90 -0.82
N ALA A 61 -16.38 -8.89 -1.54
CA ALA A 61 -16.09 -7.47 -1.30
C ALA A 61 -16.22 -7.11 0.19
N SER A 62 -15.16 -6.54 0.79
CA SER A 62 -15.17 -6.12 2.18
C SER A 62 -16.20 -5.01 2.38
N LYS A 63 -17.16 -5.24 3.28
CA LYS A 63 -18.14 -4.21 3.66
C LYS A 63 -17.58 -3.41 4.82
N LEU A 64 -17.41 -2.11 4.61
CA LEU A 64 -16.97 -1.16 5.63
C LEU A 64 -18.14 -0.49 6.35
N SER A 65 -17.90 -0.09 7.59
CA SER A 65 -18.63 0.92 8.35
C SER A 65 -17.83 2.22 8.33
N VAL A 66 -18.38 3.29 7.76
CA VAL A 66 -17.66 4.55 7.54
C VAL A 66 -18.38 5.72 8.20
N ALA A 67 -17.67 6.53 8.97
CA ALA A 67 -18.16 7.83 9.40
C ALA A 67 -17.74 8.89 8.37
N VAL A 68 -18.68 9.71 7.90
CA VAL A 68 -18.41 10.76 6.92
C VAL A 68 -18.59 12.11 7.61
N LEU A 69 -17.50 12.87 7.76
CA LEU A 69 -17.51 14.22 8.31
C LEU A 69 -17.45 15.21 7.16
N GLY A 70 -18.47 16.06 7.05
CA GLY A 70 -18.50 17.09 6.01
C GLY A 70 -19.84 17.80 5.92
N THR A 71 -19.91 18.78 5.01
CA THR A 71 -21.18 19.46 4.69
C THR A 71 -22.18 18.53 4.02
N CYS A 72 -23.39 19.01 3.70
CA CYS A 72 -24.38 18.25 2.92
C CYS A 72 -23.86 17.77 1.56
N LEU A 73 -22.81 18.38 0.99
CA LEU A 73 -22.18 17.90 -0.25
C LEU A 73 -21.54 16.51 -0.09
N ALA A 74 -21.30 16.06 1.15
CA ALA A 74 -20.82 14.70 1.41
C ALA A 74 -21.94 13.64 1.28
N GLU A 75 -23.22 14.04 1.18
CA GLU A 75 -24.35 13.11 1.08
C GLU A 75 -24.30 12.24 -0.18
N GLY A 76 -23.81 12.78 -1.30
CA GLY A 76 -23.57 11.99 -2.52
C GLY A 76 -22.62 10.81 -2.28
N PHE A 77 -21.56 11.03 -1.48
CA PHE A 77 -20.63 9.98 -1.08
C PHE A 77 -21.28 8.96 -0.13
N VAL A 78 -22.08 9.42 0.85
CA VAL A 78 -22.83 8.54 1.77
C VAL A 78 -23.77 7.63 0.99
N ASN A 79 -24.51 8.21 0.03
CA ASN A 79 -25.41 7.46 -0.85
C ASN A 79 -24.66 6.44 -1.69
N ALA A 80 -23.51 6.80 -2.26
CA ALA A 80 -22.66 5.86 -3.01
C ALA A 80 -22.15 4.71 -2.12
N ALA A 81 -21.75 5.01 -0.88
CA ALA A 81 -21.32 3.99 0.09
C ALA A 81 -22.45 3.00 0.41
N VAL A 82 -23.64 3.51 0.74
CA VAL A 82 -24.82 2.68 1.06
C VAL A 82 -25.25 1.84 -0.15
N LYS A 83 -25.32 2.44 -1.35
CA LYS A 83 -25.64 1.71 -2.60
C LYS A 83 -24.58 0.66 -2.93
N GLY A 84 -23.31 0.90 -2.57
CA GLY A 84 -22.21 -0.08 -2.62
C GLY A 84 -22.32 -1.18 -1.55
N GLY A 85 -23.31 -1.14 -0.67
CA GLY A 85 -23.56 -2.10 0.41
C GLY A 85 -22.69 -1.90 1.65
N HIS A 86 -22.09 -0.72 1.82
CA HIS A 86 -21.38 -0.31 3.02
C HIS A 86 -22.35 0.33 4.03
N LYS A 87 -21.97 0.38 5.31
CA LYS A 87 -22.64 1.23 6.30
C LYS A 87 -21.96 2.60 6.28
N ALA A 88 -22.73 3.67 6.22
CA ALA A 88 -22.20 5.02 6.23
C ALA A 88 -23.09 5.94 7.07
N ASP A 89 -22.48 6.60 8.05
CA ASP A 89 -23.16 7.60 8.88
C ASP A 89 -22.61 8.99 8.55
N HIS A 90 -23.51 9.94 8.28
CA HIS A 90 -23.14 11.31 7.96
C HIS A 90 -23.14 12.19 9.22
N TYR A 91 -21.98 12.71 9.56
CA TYR A 91 -21.77 13.71 10.60
C TYR A 91 -21.68 15.09 9.96
N LEU A 92 -22.81 15.80 9.98
CA LEU A 92 -22.93 17.11 9.34
C LEU A 92 -22.03 18.15 10.02
N MET A 93 -21.04 18.64 9.29
CA MET A 93 -20.30 19.86 9.61
C MET A 93 -21.00 21.04 8.95
N GLN A 94 -21.13 22.16 9.65
CA GLN A 94 -21.67 23.38 9.06
C GLN A 94 -20.72 23.90 7.96
N SER A 95 -21.19 24.89 7.20
CA SER A 95 -20.38 25.57 6.20
C SER A 95 -19.43 26.61 6.81
N ARG A 96 -18.88 26.37 8.02
CA ARG A 96 -17.99 27.31 8.74
C ARG A 96 -16.79 26.59 9.36
N ALA A 97 -15.65 27.28 9.41
CA ALA A 97 -14.39 26.72 9.92
C ALA A 97 -14.32 26.59 11.46
N GLU A 98 -15.29 27.13 12.20
CA GLU A 98 -15.32 27.14 13.67
C GLU A 98 -16.08 25.94 14.26
N ASP A 99 -16.48 24.98 13.43
CA ASP A 99 -17.29 23.85 13.89
C ASP A 99 -16.54 22.93 14.85
N SER A 100 -17.17 22.65 15.98
CA SER A 100 -16.73 21.59 16.87
C SER A 100 -16.86 20.24 16.16
N VAL A 101 -15.83 19.39 16.30
CA VAL A 101 -15.91 18.01 15.83
C VAL A 101 -17.07 17.30 16.55
N PRO A 102 -18.01 16.66 15.82
CA PRO A 102 -19.12 15.95 16.43
C PRO A 102 -18.63 14.91 17.45
N GLN A 103 -19.37 14.72 18.54
CA GLN A 103 -19.07 13.65 19.48
C GLN A 103 -19.68 12.34 18.99
N ALA A 104 -18.85 11.33 18.83
CA ALA A 104 -19.24 10.00 18.39
C ALA A 104 -18.32 8.95 19.04
N ASP A 105 -18.81 7.71 19.14
CA ASP A 105 -17.93 6.57 19.37
C ASP A 105 -17.26 6.20 18.04
N TRP A 106 -16.04 6.66 17.84
CA TRP A 106 -15.28 6.43 16.60
C TRP A 106 -14.83 4.97 16.44
N SER A 107 -14.80 4.18 17.52
CA SER A 107 -14.30 2.81 17.51
C SER A 107 -15.23 1.82 16.78
N GLN A 108 -16.49 2.22 16.53
CA GLN A 108 -17.46 1.41 15.77
C GLN A 108 -17.26 1.49 14.24
N TYR A 109 -16.41 2.39 13.75
CA TYR A 109 -16.17 2.61 12.33
C TYR A 109 -14.85 1.99 11.90
N ASP A 110 -14.85 1.40 10.70
CA ASP A 110 -13.65 0.92 10.05
C ASP A 110 -12.77 2.07 9.53
N ALA A 111 -13.40 3.18 9.16
CA ALA A 111 -12.76 4.36 8.60
C ALA A 111 -13.55 5.63 8.91
N VAL A 112 -12.84 6.75 9.06
CA VAL A 112 -13.42 8.09 9.09
C VAL A 112 -13.01 8.80 7.81
N VAL A 113 -13.97 9.39 7.10
CA VAL A 113 -13.76 10.15 5.88
C VAL A 113 -14.08 11.61 6.14
N VAL A 114 -13.19 12.50 5.73
CA VAL A 114 -13.34 13.94 5.89
C VAL A 114 -13.42 14.60 4.52
N HIS A 115 -14.59 15.20 4.25
CA HIS A 115 -14.85 15.96 3.04
C HIS A 115 -14.95 17.45 3.39
N LEU A 116 -13.82 18.15 3.25
CA LEU A 116 -13.74 19.60 3.40
C LEU A 116 -14.13 20.28 2.09
N THR A 117 -14.85 21.39 2.19
CA THR A 117 -15.23 22.18 1.01
C THR A 117 -14.57 23.55 1.04
N LEU A 118 -14.23 24.09 -0.14
CA LEU A 118 -13.68 25.45 -0.24
C LEU A 118 -14.63 26.50 0.35
N ARG A 119 -15.94 26.24 0.32
CA ARG A 119 -16.98 27.06 0.94
C ARG A 119 -16.82 27.19 2.45
N GLN A 120 -16.43 26.11 3.15
CA GLN A 120 -16.19 26.16 4.60
C GLN A 120 -15.01 27.07 4.94
N LEU A 121 -14.04 27.15 4.03
CA LEU A 121 -12.78 27.85 4.23
C LEU A 121 -12.82 29.31 3.75
N SER A 122 -13.62 29.62 2.74
CA SER A 122 -13.61 30.95 2.09
C SER A 122 -14.04 32.10 3.00
N TRP A 123 -14.89 31.84 3.99
CA TRP A 123 -15.46 32.86 4.88
C TRP A 123 -14.40 33.67 5.63
N SER A 124 -13.27 33.06 5.97
CA SER A 124 -12.18 33.71 6.72
C SER A 124 -11.36 34.68 5.89
N VAL A 125 -11.40 34.54 4.57
CA VAL A 125 -10.65 35.36 3.62
C VAL A 125 -11.52 36.46 3.05
N SER A 126 -12.73 36.12 2.59
CA SER A 126 -13.58 37.05 1.85
C SER A 126 -14.78 37.57 2.65
N GLY A 127 -15.04 37.02 3.84
CA GLY A 127 -16.30 37.24 4.56
C GLY A 127 -17.52 36.68 3.80
N ARG A 128 -17.29 35.85 2.77
CA ARG A 128 -18.28 35.31 1.85
C ARG A 128 -18.05 33.81 1.62
N PRO A 129 -19.07 33.07 1.17
CA PRO A 129 -18.96 31.64 0.87
C PRO A 129 -18.24 31.33 -0.46
N ASP A 130 -17.47 32.26 -1.02
CA ASP A 130 -16.81 32.09 -2.31
C ASP A 130 -15.41 32.75 -2.37
N LEU A 131 -14.62 32.29 -3.34
CA LEU A 131 -13.26 32.75 -3.67
C LEU A 131 -13.19 33.37 -5.07
N PHE A 132 -14.31 33.88 -5.60
CA PHE A 132 -14.39 34.42 -6.97
C PHE A 132 -13.38 35.55 -7.22
N HIS A 133 -13.07 36.32 -6.18
CA HIS A 133 -12.17 37.48 -6.27
C HIS A 133 -10.68 37.12 -6.28
N THR A 134 -10.30 35.84 -6.18
CA THR A 134 -8.88 35.41 -6.14
C THR A 134 -8.08 35.87 -7.36
N SER A 135 -8.69 35.91 -8.54
CA SER A 135 -8.04 36.40 -9.77
C SER A 135 -7.74 37.90 -9.77
N HIS A 136 -8.32 38.66 -8.84
CA HIS A 136 -8.14 40.11 -8.72
C HIS A 136 -7.29 40.49 -7.50
N MET A 137 -6.84 39.53 -6.69
CA MET A 137 -5.99 39.78 -5.54
C MET A 137 -4.59 40.26 -5.97
N THR A 138 -4.04 41.20 -5.21
CA THR A 138 -2.61 41.50 -5.21
C THR A 138 -1.79 40.29 -4.76
N ASP A 139 -0.48 40.25 -5.03
CA ASP A 139 0.38 39.15 -4.56
C ASP A 139 0.33 38.97 -3.03
N GLY A 140 0.27 40.09 -2.29
CA GLY A 140 0.15 40.08 -0.84
C GLY A 140 -1.19 39.53 -0.34
N GLU A 141 -2.30 39.94 -0.96
CA GLU A 141 -3.64 39.43 -0.61
C GLU A 141 -3.77 37.93 -0.94
N TYR A 142 -3.25 37.49 -2.09
CA TYR A 142 -3.26 36.09 -2.50
C TYR A 142 -2.46 35.21 -1.53
N ALA A 143 -1.23 35.63 -1.18
CA ALA A 143 -0.39 34.91 -0.23
C ALA A 143 -1.00 34.89 1.18
N SER A 144 -1.61 36.00 1.62
CA SER A 144 -2.31 36.09 2.89
C SER A 144 -3.52 35.15 2.92
N ALA A 145 -4.32 35.11 1.86
CA ALA A 145 -5.47 34.23 1.72
C ALA A 145 -5.07 32.74 1.84
N LEU A 146 -4.01 32.32 1.13
CA LEU A 146 -3.47 30.97 1.25
C LEU A 146 -3.03 30.66 2.68
N ALA A 147 -2.28 31.57 3.32
CA ALA A 147 -1.79 31.37 4.68
C ALA A 147 -2.93 31.24 5.71
N VAL A 148 -3.97 32.06 5.59
CA VAL A 148 -5.15 32.00 6.45
C VAL A 148 -5.88 30.67 6.29
N ILE A 149 -6.16 30.24 5.05
CA ILE A 149 -6.86 28.97 4.79
C ILE A 149 -5.99 27.77 5.20
N LYS A 150 -4.69 27.80 4.93
CA LYS A 150 -3.74 26.77 5.38
C LYS A 150 -3.81 26.59 6.90
N ALA A 151 -3.75 27.69 7.66
CA ALA A 151 -3.84 27.64 9.11
C ALA A 151 -5.21 27.11 9.60
N GLN A 152 -6.29 27.34 8.85
CA GLN A 152 -7.60 26.76 9.16
C GLN A 152 -7.64 25.26 8.93
N ILE A 153 -7.17 24.80 7.77
CA ILE A 153 -7.05 23.37 7.44
C ILE A 153 -6.24 22.66 8.53
N GLN A 154 -5.08 23.23 8.91
CA GLN A 154 -4.24 22.67 9.96
C GLN A 154 -4.98 22.53 11.31
N ARG A 155 -5.75 23.54 11.72
CA ARG A 155 -6.57 23.46 12.95
C ARG A 155 -7.66 22.40 12.85
N MET A 156 -8.34 22.31 11.71
CA MET A 156 -9.41 21.33 11.50
C MET A 156 -8.86 19.91 11.54
N ILE A 157 -7.75 19.64 10.84
CA ILE A 157 -7.05 18.36 10.88
C ILE A 157 -6.66 18.02 12.33
N GLY A 158 -6.02 18.95 13.05
CA GLY A 158 -5.62 18.75 14.43
C GLY A 158 -6.79 18.38 15.34
N ASN A 159 -7.92 19.10 15.23
CA ASN A 159 -9.11 18.83 16.04
C ASN A 159 -9.75 17.47 15.70
N ILE A 160 -9.89 17.15 14.40
CA ILE A 160 -10.50 15.88 13.97
C ILE A 160 -9.62 14.70 14.37
N ASN A 161 -8.31 14.74 14.08
CA ASN A 161 -7.40 13.67 14.44
C ASN A 161 -7.26 13.50 15.96
N ALA A 162 -7.34 14.58 16.74
CA ALA A 162 -7.37 14.49 18.21
C ALA A 162 -8.67 13.85 18.72
N ALA A 163 -9.82 14.16 18.11
CA ALA A 163 -11.10 13.57 18.49
C ALA A 163 -11.21 12.08 18.13
N VAL A 164 -10.73 11.70 16.94
CA VAL A 164 -10.73 10.29 16.48
C VAL A 164 -9.65 9.48 17.19
N GLY A 165 -8.49 10.08 17.47
CA GLY A 165 -7.35 9.39 18.07
C GLY A 165 -6.93 8.17 17.25
N SER A 166 -6.57 7.07 17.91
CA SER A 166 -6.21 5.81 17.26
C SER A 166 -7.41 4.90 16.93
N ALA A 167 -8.65 5.38 17.10
CA ALA A 167 -9.84 4.53 16.97
C ALA A 167 -10.05 4.02 15.54
N ALA A 168 -9.78 4.85 14.53
CA ALA A 168 -9.90 4.51 13.12
C ALA A 168 -8.96 5.35 12.23
N PRO A 169 -8.56 4.86 11.05
CA PRO A 169 -7.87 5.68 10.04
C PRO A 169 -8.77 6.82 9.54
N VAL A 170 -8.18 7.99 9.30
CA VAL A 170 -8.87 9.20 8.82
C VAL A 170 -8.43 9.55 7.41
N PHE A 171 -9.36 9.54 6.45
CA PHE A 171 -9.10 9.85 5.04
C PHE A 171 -9.59 11.25 4.69
N TYR A 172 -8.70 12.11 4.22
CA TYR A 172 -9.01 13.46 3.77
C TYR A 172 -9.00 13.51 2.26
N PHE A 173 -10.10 13.99 1.68
CA PHE A 173 -10.21 14.14 0.23
C PHE A 173 -9.56 15.43 -0.23
N SER A 174 -8.89 15.37 -1.39
CA SER A 174 -8.44 16.57 -2.07
C SER A 174 -9.62 17.43 -2.51
N PHE A 175 -9.43 18.74 -2.54
CA PHE A 175 -10.37 19.67 -3.15
C PHE A 175 -10.37 19.44 -4.67
N ILE A 176 -11.55 19.44 -5.27
CA ILE A 176 -11.67 19.34 -6.74
C ILE A 176 -11.06 20.60 -7.37
N GLU A 177 -10.05 20.40 -8.21
CA GLU A 177 -9.34 21.44 -8.94
C GLU A 177 -10.27 22.03 -10.02
N PRO A 178 -10.48 23.36 -10.06
CA PRO A 178 -11.28 23.96 -11.12
C PRO A 178 -10.55 23.95 -12.47
N PRO A 179 -11.25 24.15 -13.60
CA PRO A 179 -10.65 24.18 -14.92
C PRO A 179 -9.49 25.18 -15.04
N ALA A 180 -8.34 24.71 -15.52
CA ALA A 180 -7.10 25.49 -15.51
C ALA A 180 -7.08 26.68 -16.49
N ALA A 181 -7.93 26.67 -17.53
CA ALA A 181 -7.92 27.64 -18.62
C ALA A 181 -8.88 28.83 -18.43
N TYR A 182 -9.37 29.08 -17.20
CA TYR A 182 -10.34 30.14 -16.92
C TYR A 182 -9.90 31.54 -17.41
N GLN A 183 -8.59 31.83 -17.37
CA GLN A 183 -8.04 33.11 -17.80
C GLN A 183 -7.73 33.19 -19.30
N GLY A 184 -7.95 32.11 -20.08
CA GLY A 184 -7.68 32.04 -21.52
C GLY A 184 -6.51 31.10 -21.86
N VAL A 185 -6.64 30.34 -22.96
CA VAL A 185 -5.73 29.25 -23.36
C VAL A 185 -4.29 29.72 -23.62
N LEU A 186 -4.11 30.98 -24.04
CA LEU A 186 -2.80 31.58 -24.34
C LEU A 186 -2.25 32.44 -23.19
N LEU A 187 -3.05 32.70 -22.16
CA LEU A 187 -2.64 33.53 -21.02
C LEU A 187 -1.97 32.61 -19.98
N ASN A 188 -0.66 32.46 -20.13
CA ASN A 188 0.15 31.46 -19.43
C ASN A 188 0.48 31.79 -17.96
N ASN A 189 -0.12 32.82 -17.37
CA ASN A 189 0.16 33.22 -15.99
C ASN A 189 -0.87 32.65 -15.01
N ARG A 190 -0.78 31.34 -14.75
CA ARG A 190 -1.66 30.66 -13.79
C ARG A 190 -1.40 31.01 -12.32
N ARG A 191 -0.34 31.78 -12.00
CA ARG A 191 0.17 31.98 -10.62
C ARG A 191 -0.84 32.61 -9.65
N LYS A 192 -1.94 33.16 -10.16
CA LYS A 192 -3.06 33.73 -9.38
C LYS A 192 -4.43 33.20 -9.80
N SER A 193 -4.45 32.08 -10.53
CA SER A 193 -5.70 31.43 -10.89
C SER A 193 -6.25 30.67 -9.69
N LEU A 194 -7.56 30.50 -9.66
CA LEU A 194 -8.21 29.69 -8.64
C LEU A 194 -7.80 28.21 -8.74
N HIS A 195 -7.48 27.73 -9.95
CA HIS A 195 -6.87 26.42 -10.16
C HIS A 195 -5.55 26.29 -9.40
N HIS A 196 -4.65 27.27 -9.56
CA HIS A 196 -3.38 27.29 -8.83
C HIS A 196 -3.61 27.40 -7.32
N PHE A 197 -4.55 28.23 -6.87
CA PHE A 197 -4.88 28.36 -5.45
C PHE A 197 -5.33 27.03 -4.83
N VAL A 198 -6.28 26.35 -5.46
CA VAL A 198 -6.80 25.05 -4.98
C VAL A 198 -5.73 23.97 -5.03
N ARG A 199 -4.92 23.93 -6.09
CA ARG A 199 -3.79 23.00 -6.19
C ARG A 199 -2.77 23.22 -5.07
N THR A 200 -2.41 24.48 -4.78
CA THR A 200 -1.52 24.79 -3.65
C THR A 200 -2.12 24.32 -2.32
N LEU A 201 -3.43 24.47 -2.11
CA LEU A 201 -4.09 23.96 -0.91
C LEU A 201 -4.08 22.42 -0.83
N ASN A 202 -4.23 21.72 -1.96
CA ASN A 202 -4.12 20.26 -2.00
C ASN A 202 -2.70 19.78 -1.68
N ASP A 203 -1.68 20.46 -2.24
CA ASP A 203 -0.27 20.17 -1.93
C ASP A 203 0.00 20.41 -0.43
N ASP A 204 -0.47 21.54 0.13
CA ASP A 204 -0.37 21.86 1.55
C ASP A 204 -1.10 20.82 2.44
N LEU A 205 -2.30 20.38 2.03
CA LEU A 205 -3.08 19.36 2.73
C LEU A 205 -2.33 18.03 2.75
N ALA A 206 -1.77 17.58 1.61
CA ALA A 206 -0.99 16.35 1.54
C ALA A 206 0.21 16.40 2.49
N THR A 207 1.00 17.49 2.47
CA THR A 207 2.15 17.67 3.38
C THR A 207 1.74 17.67 4.85
N MET A 208 0.64 18.34 5.22
CA MET A 208 0.17 18.34 6.62
C MET A 208 -0.21 16.95 7.13
N LEU A 209 -0.69 16.07 6.26
CA LEU A 209 -1.13 14.73 6.63
C LEU A 209 0.04 13.73 6.73
N GLU A 210 1.17 13.98 6.05
CA GLU A 210 2.37 13.12 6.13
C GLU A 210 2.92 13.01 7.56
N GLU A 211 2.73 14.04 8.38
CA GLU A 211 3.19 14.08 9.78
C GLU A 211 2.27 13.30 10.74
N LEU A 212 1.11 12.85 10.29
CA LEU A 212 0.07 12.23 11.12
C LEU A 212 -0.08 10.73 10.82
N PRO A 213 0.19 9.84 11.78
CA PRO A 213 0.27 8.40 11.52
C PRO A 213 -1.07 7.75 11.17
N ASN A 214 -2.19 8.35 11.57
CA ASN A 214 -3.56 7.87 11.35
C ASN A 214 -4.31 8.67 10.26
N ALA A 215 -3.64 9.58 9.55
CA ALA A 215 -4.25 10.45 8.56
C ALA A 215 -3.76 10.12 7.14
N HIS A 216 -4.66 10.15 6.17
CA HIS A 216 -4.35 9.73 4.80
C HIS A 216 -4.96 10.70 3.79
N TYR A 217 -4.15 11.18 2.85
CA TYR A 217 -4.61 11.98 1.72
C TYR A 217 -5.15 11.07 0.61
N ILE A 218 -6.35 11.39 0.11
CA ILE A 218 -6.95 10.73 -1.06
C ILE A 218 -7.06 11.75 -2.18
N GLU A 219 -6.29 11.53 -3.24
CA GLU A 219 -6.40 12.33 -4.47
C GLU A 219 -7.70 11.98 -5.19
N VAL A 220 -8.61 12.94 -5.29
CA VAL A 220 -9.87 12.83 -6.03
C VAL A 220 -9.71 13.32 -7.48
N ASN A 221 -8.76 14.22 -7.76
CA ASN A 221 -8.63 14.82 -9.08
C ASN A 221 -8.12 13.85 -10.16
N ASP A 222 -7.46 12.74 -9.80
CA ASP A 222 -7.14 11.69 -10.77
C ASP A 222 -8.40 10.93 -11.22
N LEU A 223 -9.35 10.71 -10.32
CA LEU A 223 -10.67 10.14 -10.62
C LEU A 223 -11.50 11.10 -11.48
N VAL A 224 -11.48 12.41 -11.18
CA VAL A 224 -12.11 13.43 -12.03
C VAL A 224 -11.57 13.36 -13.45
N ARG A 225 -10.24 13.29 -13.61
CA ARG A 225 -9.59 13.19 -14.94
C ARG A 225 -9.92 11.87 -15.64
N TYR A 226 -10.07 10.77 -14.90
CA TYR A 226 -10.43 9.47 -15.44
C TYR A 226 -11.85 9.45 -16.02
N HIS A 227 -12.82 10.02 -15.29
CA HIS A 227 -14.22 10.12 -15.76
C HIS A 227 -14.43 11.27 -16.76
N GLY A 228 -13.57 12.28 -16.70
CA GLY A 228 -13.65 13.49 -17.50
C GLY A 228 -14.25 14.66 -16.73
N ASP A 229 -13.60 15.81 -16.80
CA ASP A 229 -14.00 17.03 -16.07
C ASP A 229 -15.43 17.49 -16.41
N SER A 230 -15.87 17.28 -17.65
CA SER A 230 -17.23 17.63 -18.12
C SER A 230 -18.35 16.82 -17.47
N VAL A 231 -18.03 15.70 -16.82
CA VAL A 231 -19.00 14.88 -16.08
C VAL A 231 -19.20 15.42 -14.66
N VAL A 232 -18.12 15.92 -14.06
CA VAL A 232 -18.06 16.30 -12.64
C VAL A 232 -18.33 17.79 -12.44
N SER A 233 -18.11 18.61 -13.45
CA SER A 233 -18.32 20.05 -13.44
C SER A 233 -19.10 20.47 -14.67
N ASP A 234 -20.27 21.09 -14.48
CA ASP A 234 -21.06 21.66 -15.58
C ASP A 234 -20.57 23.06 -15.99
N ALA A 235 -19.55 23.60 -15.29
CA ALA A 235 -19.03 24.97 -15.39
C ALA A 235 -20.09 26.10 -15.26
N TYR A 236 -21.36 25.75 -15.05
CA TYR A 236 -22.50 26.65 -14.92
C TYR A 236 -22.81 26.90 -13.45
N GLN A 237 -22.84 25.84 -12.64
CA GLN A 237 -22.81 25.93 -11.19
C GLN A 237 -21.37 26.12 -10.73
N VAL A 238 -21.14 27.17 -9.95
CA VAL A 238 -19.81 27.51 -9.46
C VAL A 238 -19.40 26.44 -8.44
N HIS A 239 -18.31 25.75 -8.74
CA HIS A 239 -17.69 24.61 -8.04
C HIS A 239 -17.31 24.88 -6.57
N PHE A 240 -17.47 26.11 -6.07
CA PHE A 240 -17.29 26.50 -4.67
C PHE A 240 -18.60 26.71 -3.90
N THR A 241 -19.75 26.49 -4.54
CA THR A 241 -21.08 26.70 -3.96
C THR A 241 -21.73 25.37 -3.56
N HIS A 242 -22.93 25.41 -2.97
CA HIS A 242 -23.69 24.24 -2.47
C HIS A 242 -24.02 23.16 -3.50
N ALA A 243 -23.68 23.36 -4.79
CA ALA A 243 -24.03 22.52 -5.91
C ALA A 243 -22.83 22.39 -6.88
N GLY A 244 -21.66 22.01 -6.36
CA GLY A 244 -20.42 21.97 -7.14
C GLY A 244 -20.25 20.74 -8.03
N VAL A 245 -21.06 19.69 -7.81
CA VAL A 245 -21.11 18.47 -8.62
C VAL A 245 -22.54 18.34 -9.15
N PRO A 246 -22.76 18.21 -10.47
CA PRO A 246 -24.09 18.05 -11.05
C PRO A 246 -24.84 16.86 -10.43
N ASP A 247 -26.13 17.01 -10.20
CA ASP A 247 -27.01 15.90 -9.83
C ASP A 247 -27.30 15.07 -11.10
N SER A 248 -26.36 14.20 -11.47
CA SER A 248 -26.44 13.33 -12.64
C SER A 248 -25.90 11.93 -12.35
N ARG A 249 -26.36 10.95 -13.13
CA ARG A 249 -25.91 9.56 -13.01
C ARG A 249 -24.41 9.42 -13.31
N GLU A 250 -23.90 10.23 -14.23
CA GLU A 250 -22.51 10.24 -14.63
C GLU A 250 -21.65 10.86 -13.51
N ALA A 251 -22.13 11.93 -12.85
CA ALA A 251 -21.45 12.50 -11.71
C ALA A 251 -21.43 11.55 -10.49
N ASP A 252 -22.48 10.75 -10.28
CA ASP A 252 -22.52 9.71 -9.24
C ASP A 252 -21.36 8.70 -9.35
N GLN A 253 -20.85 8.44 -10.56
CA GLN A 253 -19.71 7.53 -10.78
C GLN A 253 -18.43 7.98 -10.05
N ILE A 254 -18.27 9.30 -9.83
CA ILE A 254 -17.13 9.80 -9.06
C ILE A 254 -17.24 9.39 -7.60
N TYR A 255 -18.42 9.50 -6.99
CA TYR A 255 -18.62 9.13 -5.59
C TYR A 255 -18.40 7.64 -5.36
N TYR A 256 -18.85 6.78 -6.29
CA TYR A 256 -18.53 5.35 -6.25
C TYR A 256 -17.03 5.08 -6.38
N SER A 257 -16.34 5.82 -7.25
CA SER A 257 -14.89 5.66 -7.45
C SER A 257 -14.09 6.13 -6.23
N ILE A 258 -14.52 7.23 -5.59
CA ILE A 258 -13.93 7.71 -4.33
C ILE A 258 -14.16 6.67 -3.23
N MET A 259 -15.36 6.12 -3.11
CA MET A 259 -15.65 5.07 -2.13
C MET A 259 -14.81 3.82 -2.39
N LYS A 260 -14.71 3.38 -3.64
CA LYS A 260 -13.85 2.25 -4.03
C LYS A 260 -12.38 2.53 -3.71
N ARG A 261 -11.89 3.76 -3.87
CA ARG A 261 -10.54 4.16 -3.45
C ARG A 261 -10.37 4.05 -1.92
N VAL A 262 -11.37 4.43 -1.13
CA VAL A 262 -11.36 4.24 0.33
C VAL A 262 -11.32 2.75 0.69
N VAL A 263 -12.09 1.90 0.00
CA VAL A 263 -12.04 0.43 0.19
C VAL A 263 -10.65 -0.12 -0.14
N HIS A 264 -10.07 0.30 -1.27
CA HIS A 264 -8.71 -0.08 -1.66
C HIS A 264 -7.67 0.39 -0.64
N ALA A 265 -7.76 1.62 -0.15
CA ALA A 265 -6.89 2.14 0.90
C ALA A 265 -6.99 1.32 2.19
N MET A 266 -8.21 0.95 2.61
CA MET A 266 -8.41 0.06 3.76
C MET A 266 -7.81 -1.33 3.54
N SER A 267 -7.96 -1.91 2.35
CA SER A 267 -7.32 -3.18 1.98
C SER A 267 -5.79 -3.11 2.08
N ILE A 268 -5.19 -1.96 1.73
CA ILE A 268 -3.74 -1.72 1.85
C ILE A 268 -3.32 -1.63 3.30
N LEU A 269 -4.04 -0.84 4.12
CA LEU A 269 -3.77 -0.69 5.56
C LEU A 269 -3.88 -2.03 6.30
N ARG A 270 -4.84 -2.87 5.91
CA ARG A 270 -5.06 -4.21 6.46
C ARG A 270 -4.14 -5.28 5.87
N ALA A 271 -3.37 -4.94 4.84
CA ALA A 271 -2.54 -5.86 4.06
C ALA A 271 -3.34 -7.11 3.62
N GLU A 272 -4.54 -6.91 3.07
CA GLU A 272 -5.41 -7.98 2.61
C GLU A 272 -4.85 -8.63 1.33
N ALA A 273 -4.54 -9.93 1.41
CA ALA A 273 -4.03 -10.74 0.30
C ALA A 273 -2.93 -10.03 -0.52
N PRO A 274 -1.78 -9.67 0.07
CA PRO A 274 -0.78 -8.86 -0.60
C PRO A 274 0.03 -9.70 -1.59
N ILE A 275 0.29 -9.15 -2.77
CA ILE A 275 1.31 -9.63 -3.69
C ILE A 275 2.66 -9.10 -3.22
N LYS A 276 3.62 -10.03 -3.07
CA LYS A 276 4.98 -9.73 -2.61
C LYS A 276 6.03 -10.02 -3.67
N LEU A 277 5.67 -10.78 -4.70
CA LEU A 277 6.54 -11.16 -5.80
C LEU A 277 5.77 -11.09 -7.12
N ILE A 278 6.38 -10.44 -8.10
CA ILE A 278 5.97 -10.54 -9.50
C ILE A 278 6.97 -11.44 -10.23
N VAL A 279 6.47 -12.50 -10.85
CA VAL A 279 7.24 -13.33 -11.79
C VAL A 279 6.81 -12.93 -13.20
N THR A 280 7.77 -12.55 -14.03
CA THR A 280 7.50 -12.11 -15.41
C THR A 280 8.20 -13.00 -16.42
N ASP A 281 7.53 -13.20 -17.55
CA ASP A 281 8.15 -13.71 -18.77
C ASP A 281 8.99 -12.63 -19.48
N LEU A 282 9.72 -13.02 -20.53
CA LEU A 282 10.55 -12.15 -21.36
C LEU A 282 9.97 -11.87 -22.76
N ASP A 283 9.89 -12.88 -23.62
CA ASP A 283 9.48 -12.70 -25.02
C ASP A 283 8.01 -12.26 -25.09
N ASN A 284 7.73 -11.20 -25.86
CA ASN A 284 6.41 -10.55 -25.88
C ASN A 284 5.86 -10.15 -24.50
N THR A 285 6.73 -9.98 -23.49
CA THR A 285 6.34 -9.56 -22.14
C THR A 285 7.21 -8.41 -21.65
N LEU A 286 8.52 -8.63 -21.53
CA LEU A 286 9.54 -7.62 -21.21
C LEU A 286 10.29 -7.09 -22.45
N TRP A 287 9.96 -7.55 -23.64
CA TRP A 287 10.29 -6.87 -24.89
C TRP A 287 9.33 -7.31 -25.98
N THR A 288 9.32 -6.61 -27.11
CA THR A 288 8.55 -7.02 -28.28
C THR A 288 9.29 -8.10 -29.09
N GLY A 289 8.57 -9.16 -29.47
CA GLY A 289 9.09 -10.24 -30.30
C GLY A 289 9.87 -11.32 -29.55
N ILE A 290 10.35 -12.31 -30.31
CA ILE A 290 11.19 -13.42 -29.84
C ILE A 290 12.64 -13.10 -30.24
N LEU A 291 13.45 -12.59 -29.30
CA LEU A 291 14.80 -12.10 -29.63
C LEU A 291 15.77 -13.23 -30.01
N ALA A 292 15.42 -14.48 -29.67
CA ALA A 292 16.19 -15.65 -30.07
C ALA A 292 16.28 -15.83 -31.60
N GLU A 293 15.28 -15.31 -32.34
CA GLU A 293 15.16 -15.46 -33.79
C GLU A 293 15.81 -14.30 -34.57
N MET A 294 16.43 -13.34 -33.87
CA MET A 294 16.94 -12.11 -34.48
C MET A 294 18.47 -12.11 -34.57
N ASP A 295 18.98 -11.72 -35.74
CA ASP A 295 20.42 -11.59 -36.01
C ASP A 295 21.02 -10.29 -35.43
N GLU A 296 20.24 -9.20 -35.44
CA GLU A 296 20.62 -7.90 -34.90
C GLU A 296 19.54 -7.40 -33.95
N ILE A 297 19.95 -6.80 -32.83
CA ILE A 297 19.04 -6.22 -31.83
C ILE A 297 19.18 -4.71 -31.90
N VAL A 298 18.11 -4.05 -32.34
CA VAL A 298 17.98 -2.60 -32.32
C VAL A 298 17.16 -2.24 -31.07
N PRO A 299 17.78 -1.79 -29.96
CA PRO A 299 17.11 -1.82 -28.65
C PRO A 299 15.76 -1.09 -28.61
N HIS A 300 15.66 0.09 -29.23
CA HIS A 300 14.44 0.91 -29.19
C HIS A 300 13.24 0.25 -29.86
N GLU A 301 13.45 -0.57 -30.89
CA GLU A 301 12.37 -1.32 -31.55
C GLU A 301 11.72 -2.36 -30.60
N HIS A 302 12.44 -2.74 -29.53
CA HIS A 302 12.02 -3.77 -28.59
C HIS A 302 11.39 -3.26 -27.29
N TYR A 303 11.49 -1.95 -26.99
CA TYR A 303 10.87 -1.35 -25.80
C TYR A 303 10.04 -0.10 -26.07
N GLU A 304 10.16 0.55 -27.24
CA GLU A 304 9.45 1.81 -27.52
C GLU A 304 7.93 1.63 -27.48
N GLY A 305 7.25 2.54 -26.77
CA GLY A 305 5.85 2.35 -26.40
C GLY A 305 5.69 1.27 -25.33
N TRP A 306 5.32 0.06 -25.76
CA TRP A 306 5.30 -1.12 -24.90
C TRP A 306 6.52 -1.99 -25.21
N PRO A 307 7.21 -2.58 -24.21
CA PRO A 307 6.92 -2.63 -22.77
C PRO A 307 7.57 -1.60 -21.84
N LEU A 308 8.06 -0.45 -22.31
CA LEU A 308 8.74 0.53 -21.44
C LEU A 308 7.96 0.90 -20.17
N GLY A 309 6.66 1.20 -20.28
CA GLY A 309 5.81 1.52 -19.13
C GLY A 309 5.50 0.32 -18.20
N TYR A 310 5.65 -0.91 -18.69
CA TYR A 310 5.54 -2.12 -17.88
C TYR A 310 6.81 -2.34 -17.04
N ALA A 311 8.00 -2.19 -17.64
CA ALA A 311 9.27 -2.22 -16.92
C ALA A 311 9.34 -1.14 -15.83
N GLU A 312 8.87 0.08 -16.11
CA GLU A 312 8.74 1.15 -15.10
C GLU A 312 7.86 0.72 -13.92
N ALA A 313 6.72 0.06 -14.18
CA ALA A 313 5.82 -0.40 -13.12
C ALA A 313 6.43 -1.51 -12.26
N LEU A 314 7.20 -2.43 -12.86
CA LEU A 314 7.93 -3.46 -12.11
C LEU A 314 8.95 -2.83 -11.16
N LEU A 315 9.71 -1.84 -11.63
CA LEU A 315 10.68 -1.12 -10.79
C LEU A 315 10.02 -0.33 -9.68
N GLU A 316 8.85 0.29 -9.92
CA GLU A 316 8.08 0.96 -8.88
C GLU A 316 7.54 -0.04 -7.84
N PHE A 317 7.09 -1.23 -8.27
CA PHE A 317 6.73 -2.32 -7.36
C PHE A 317 7.92 -2.78 -6.51
N LYS A 318 9.11 -2.92 -7.13
CA LYS A 318 10.37 -3.21 -6.42
C LYS A 318 10.69 -2.13 -5.38
N ARG A 319 10.60 -0.85 -5.76
CA ARG A 319 10.85 0.30 -4.87
C ARG A 319 9.93 0.30 -3.65
N ARG A 320 8.70 -0.20 -3.79
CA ARG A 320 7.74 -0.41 -2.70
C ARG A 320 8.04 -1.64 -1.83
N GLY A 321 9.13 -2.36 -2.09
CA GLY A 321 9.55 -3.55 -1.35
C GLY A 321 9.01 -4.87 -1.90
N GLY A 322 8.43 -4.84 -3.10
CA GLY A 322 8.12 -6.03 -3.87
C GLY A 322 9.38 -6.72 -4.39
N LEU A 323 9.29 -8.01 -4.65
CA LEU A 323 10.34 -8.79 -5.31
C LEU A 323 9.99 -9.01 -6.78
N LEU A 324 11.00 -9.10 -7.63
CA LEU A 324 10.85 -9.43 -9.04
C LEU A 324 11.59 -10.74 -9.33
N ALA A 325 11.03 -11.58 -10.18
CA ALA A 325 11.72 -12.76 -10.71
C ALA A 325 11.39 -12.98 -12.19
N ILE A 326 12.26 -13.70 -12.90
CA ILE A 326 12.07 -14.07 -14.30
C ILE A 326 11.75 -15.57 -14.40
N SER A 327 10.74 -15.90 -15.21
CA SER A 327 10.50 -17.28 -15.68
C SER A 327 10.25 -17.28 -17.18
N SER A 328 11.26 -17.68 -17.94
CA SER A 328 11.27 -17.63 -19.41
C SER A 328 11.78 -18.91 -20.04
N LYS A 329 11.23 -19.27 -21.20
CA LYS A 329 11.64 -20.45 -21.98
C LYS A 329 12.64 -20.09 -23.07
N ASN A 330 13.90 -19.96 -22.69
CA ASN A 330 15.00 -19.65 -23.60
C ASN A 330 16.31 -20.32 -23.14
N ASP A 331 17.37 -20.16 -23.93
CA ASP A 331 18.73 -20.50 -23.52
C ASP A 331 19.31 -19.39 -22.63
N HIS A 332 19.88 -19.77 -21.48
CA HIS A 332 20.30 -18.83 -20.42
C HIS A 332 21.27 -17.74 -20.90
N GLU A 333 22.50 -18.10 -21.27
CA GLU A 333 23.57 -17.13 -21.59
C GLU A 333 23.21 -16.17 -22.73
N PRO A 334 22.68 -16.63 -23.89
CA PRO A 334 22.29 -15.71 -24.94
C PRO A 334 21.20 -14.73 -24.49
N THR A 335 20.25 -15.18 -23.66
CA THR A 335 19.15 -14.34 -23.21
C THR A 335 19.61 -13.25 -22.24
N ILE A 336 20.58 -13.54 -21.37
CA ILE A 336 21.19 -12.54 -20.49
C ILE A 336 21.91 -11.44 -21.29
N ASP A 337 22.68 -11.82 -22.31
CA ASP A 337 23.34 -10.86 -23.20
C ASP A 337 22.33 -9.97 -23.93
N ARG A 338 21.25 -10.57 -24.47
CA ARG A 338 20.16 -9.84 -25.13
C ARG A 338 19.43 -8.89 -24.19
N PHE A 339 19.18 -9.33 -22.96
CA PHE A 339 18.59 -8.49 -21.92
C PHE A 339 19.42 -7.23 -21.70
N GLY A 340 20.74 -7.38 -21.56
CA GLY A 340 21.67 -6.26 -21.42
C GLY A 340 21.68 -5.33 -22.63
N LYS A 341 21.59 -5.87 -23.85
CA LYS A 341 21.51 -5.08 -25.10
C LYS A 341 20.23 -4.26 -25.19
N VAL A 342 19.07 -4.83 -24.86
CA VAL A 342 17.76 -4.15 -24.95
C VAL A 342 17.63 -3.07 -23.87
N TRP A 343 17.88 -3.43 -22.62
CA TRP A 343 17.55 -2.57 -21.48
C TRP A 343 18.69 -1.66 -21.04
N GLY A 344 19.95 -2.05 -21.29
CA GLY A 344 21.13 -1.32 -20.85
C GLY A 344 21.12 -1.12 -19.34
N THR A 345 21.09 0.14 -18.89
CA THR A 345 21.08 0.48 -17.47
C THR A 345 19.69 0.75 -16.89
N ARG A 346 18.63 0.73 -17.72
CA ARG A 346 17.26 1.11 -17.30
C ARG A 346 16.57 0.04 -16.48
N LEU A 347 16.78 -1.22 -16.85
CA LEU A 347 16.33 -2.39 -16.13
C LEU A 347 17.49 -3.38 -16.20
N LYS A 348 17.92 -3.91 -15.06
CA LYS A 348 19.08 -4.79 -14.99
C LYS A 348 18.68 -6.17 -14.51
N ILE A 349 19.50 -7.18 -14.81
CA ILE A 349 19.21 -8.53 -14.34
C ILE A 349 19.26 -8.61 -12.81
N GLU A 350 20.09 -7.77 -12.17
CA GLU A 350 20.20 -7.67 -10.72
C GLU A 350 18.95 -7.06 -10.06
N ASP A 351 18.01 -6.50 -10.84
CA ASP A 351 16.71 -6.08 -10.32
C ASP A 351 15.81 -7.27 -9.95
N PHE A 352 16.14 -8.47 -10.43
CA PHE A 352 15.41 -9.70 -10.19
C PHE A 352 16.11 -10.54 -9.12
N CYS A 353 15.38 -10.93 -8.09
CA CYS A 353 15.91 -11.75 -7.01
C CYS A 353 16.09 -13.22 -7.39
N SER A 354 15.48 -13.67 -8.49
CA SER A 354 15.63 -15.01 -9.02
C SER A 354 15.36 -15.00 -10.52
N VAL A 355 16.18 -15.72 -11.29
CA VAL A 355 16.14 -15.74 -12.75
C VAL A 355 16.13 -17.19 -13.21
N LYS A 356 15.01 -17.63 -13.78
CA LYS A 356 14.83 -18.97 -14.32
C LYS A 356 14.62 -18.89 -15.83
N ILE A 357 15.72 -19.06 -16.58
CA ILE A 357 15.72 -19.07 -18.04
C ILE A 357 16.17 -20.46 -18.50
N ASN A 358 15.22 -21.31 -18.84
CA ASN A 358 15.45 -22.69 -19.30
C ASN A 358 14.15 -23.27 -19.91
N TRP A 359 14.23 -24.48 -20.45
CA TRP A 359 13.11 -25.14 -21.14
C TRP A 359 12.19 -25.99 -20.22
N GLU A 360 12.34 -25.89 -18.90
CA GLU A 360 11.46 -26.60 -17.95
C GLU A 360 10.06 -25.97 -17.91
N PRO A 361 9.04 -26.69 -17.40
CA PRO A 361 7.72 -26.10 -17.16
C PRO A 361 7.79 -24.87 -16.23
N LYS A 362 7.04 -23.80 -16.56
CA LYS A 362 7.07 -22.55 -15.78
C LYS A 362 6.56 -22.75 -14.36
N SER A 363 5.60 -23.65 -14.13
CA SER A 363 5.17 -24.03 -12.79
C SER A 363 6.32 -24.54 -11.90
N LYS A 364 7.23 -25.35 -12.46
CA LYS A 364 8.41 -25.85 -11.74
C LYS A 364 9.37 -24.71 -11.41
N ALA A 365 9.66 -23.84 -12.39
CA ALA A 365 10.48 -22.66 -12.17
C ALA A 365 9.90 -21.74 -11.07
N ILE A 366 8.59 -21.48 -11.09
CA ILE A 366 7.91 -20.68 -10.07
C ILE A 366 7.93 -21.37 -8.71
N GLN A 367 7.82 -22.69 -8.67
CA GLN A 367 7.96 -23.46 -7.42
C GLN A 367 9.36 -23.34 -6.80
N GLU A 368 10.41 -23.34 -7.61
CA GLU A 368 11.79 -23.07 -7.16
C GLU A 368 11.92 -21.62 -6.64
N ILE A 369 11.42 -20.64 -7.39
CA ILE A 369 11.40 -19.22 -6.97
C ILE A 369 10.66 -19.05 -5.64
N MET A 370 9.56 -19.77 -5.43
CA MET A 370 8.82 -19.78 -4.16
C MET A 370 9.67 -20.30 -2.99
N GLN A 371 10.46 -21.35 -3.21
CA GLN A 371 11.35 -21.91 -2.19
C GLN A 371 12.48 -20.93 -1.84
N GLU A 372 13.09 -20.32 -2.86
CA GLU A 372 14.17 -19.33 -2.69
C GLU A 372 13.69 -18.08 -1.93
N THR A 373 12.48 -17.61 -2.24
CA THR A 373 11.89 -16.41 -1.63
C THR A 373 11.11 -16.69 -0.34
N ASN A 374 10.85 -17.95 -0.01
CA ASN A 374 10.00 -18.40 1.09
C ASN A 374 8.60 -17.77 1.04
N LEU A 375 8.00 -17.71 -0.16
CA LEU A 375 6.68 -17.14 -0.41
C LEU A 375 5.64 -18.20 -0.75
N LEU A 376 4.41 -17.96 -0.32
CA LEU A 376 3.26 -18.81 -0.63
C LEU A 376 2.63 -18.41 -1.98
N PRO A 377 1.92 -19.31 -2.68
CA PRO A 377 1.29 -19.03 -3.97
C PRO A 377 0.43 -17.76 -3.97
N GLY A 378 -0.35 -17.55 -2.91
CA GLY A 378 -1.24 -16.39 -2.78
C GLY A 378 -0.55 -15.02 -2.73
N ASN A 379 0.78 -15.00 -2.57
CA ASN A 379 1.60 -13.79 -2.60
C ASN A 379 2.27 -13.53 -3.96
N ILE A 380 1.96 -14.31 -4.99
CA ILE A 380 2.64 -14.28 -6.28
C ILE A 380 1.69 -13.83 -7.38
N LEU A 381 2.21 -12.93 -8.21
CA LEU A 381 1.61 -12.53 -9.47
C LEU A 381 2.51 -13.00 -10.62
N PHE A 382 1.99 -13.86 -11.49
CA PHE A 382 2.66 -14.31 -12.70
C PHE A 382 2.14 -13.54 -13.92
N ILE A 383 3.03 -13.01 -14.75
CA ILE A 383 2.68 -12.21 -15.92
C ILE A 383 3.36 -12.81 -17.15
N ASP A 384 2.54 -13.18 -18.13
CA ASP A 384 2.96 -13.88 -19.34
C ASP A 384 1.94 -13.62 -20.46
N ASP A 385 2.42 -13.31 -21.67
CA ASP A 385 1.57 -13.06 -22.83
C ASP A 385 0.83 -14.32 -23.29
N ASN A 386 1.42 -15.50 -23.06
CA ASN A 386 0.94 -16.77 -23.55
C ASN A 386 -0.10 -17.40 -22.59
N PRO A 387 -1.39 -17.48 -22.99
CA PRO A 387 -2.43 -18.02 -22.13
C PRO A 387 -2.23 -19.50 -21.78
N ARG A 388 -1.44 -20.26 -22.56
CA ARG A 388 -1.13 -21.66 -22.26
C ARG A 388 -0.20 -21.79 -21.06
N GLU A 389 0.81 -20.92 -20.95
CA GLU A 389 1.72 -20.90 -19.80
C GLU A 389 0.97 -20.47 -18.53
N ILE A 390 0.06 -19.51 -18.66
CA ILE A 390 -0.82 -19.07 -17.58
C ILE A 390 -1.70 -20.22 -17.07
N GLU A 391 -2.32 -20.97 -17.97
CA GLU A 391 -3.14 -22.13 -17.61
C GLU A 391 -2.29 -23.24 -16.95
N GLU A 392 -1.09 -23.50 -17.47
CA GLU A 392 -0.14 -24.46 -16.91
C GLU A 392 0.21 -24.13 -15.46
N VAL A 393 0.65 -22.89 -15.21
CA VAL A 393 1.06 -22.40 -13.90
C VAL A 393 -0.12 -22.39 -12.93
N THR A 394 -1.26 -21.83 -13.33
CA THR A 394 -2.40 -21.67 -12.40
C THR A 394 -3.06 -23.00 -12.05
N ARG A 395 -2.97 -24.01 -12.92
CA ARG A 395 -3.41 -25.39 -12.62
C ARG A 395 -2.45 -26.09 -11.66
N ALA A 396 -1.15 -25.96 -11.88
CA ALA A 396 -0.13 -26.62 -11.07
C ALA A 396 0.06 -25.97 -9.68
N LEU A 397 -0.12 -24.65 -9.60
CA LEU A 397 0.07 -23.85 -8.38
C LEU A 397 -1.20 -23.07 -8.02
N PRO A 398 -2.24 -23.76 -7.48
CA PRO A 398 -3.46 -23.09 -7.02
C PRO A 398 -3.14 -21.97 -6.02
N GLY A 399 -3.53 -20.74 -6.35
CA GLY A 399 -3.32 -19.56 -5.53
C GLY A 399 -2.40 -18.52 -6.16
N VAL A 400 -1.55 -18.90 -7.12
CA VAL A 400 -0.82 -17.92 -7.96
C VAL A 400 -1.85 -17.11 -8.75
N ARG A 401 -1.76 -15.79 -8.67
CA ARG A 401 -2.56 -14.88 -9.50
C ARG A 401 -1.82 -14.65 -10.80
N ALA A 402 -2.55 -14.43 -11.88
CA ALA A 402 -1.95 -14.32 -13.20
C ALA A 402 -2.58 -13.20 -14.04
N LEU A 403 -1.77 -12.54 -14.86
CA LEU A 403 -2.20 -11.58 -15.88
C LEU A 403 -1.68 -12.03 -17.24
N THR A 404 -2.52 -11.92 -18.26
CA THR A 404 -2.22 -12.31 -19.64
C THR A 404 -2.99 -11.44 -20.62
N GLY A 405 -2.64 -11.52 -21.91
CA GLY A 405 -3.30 -10.77 -22.96
C GLY A 405 -2.86 -9.31 -23.02
N GLU A 406 -3.75 -8.38 -22.65
CA GLU A 406 -3.63 -6.96 -23.00
C GLU A 406 -2.62 -6.20 -22.12
N PRO A 407 -1.42 -5.82 -22.64
CA PRO A 407 -0.34 -5.36 -21.78
C PRO A 407 -0.56 -3.98 -21.14
N ARG A 408 -1.42 -3.12 -21.73
CA ARG A 408 -1.80 -1.83 -21.12
C ARG A 408 -2.47 -2.01 -19.76
N MET A 409 -3.09 -3.17 -19.50
CA MET A 409 -3.70 -3.46 -18.20
C MET A 409 -2.66 -3.79 -17.14
N TRP A 410 -1.57 -4.50 -17.49
CA TRP A 410 -0.57 -4.98 -16.53
C TRP A 410 0.06 -3.84 -15.75
N ARG A 411 0.47 -2.77 -16.44
CA ARG A 411 1.00 -1.55 -15.81
C ARG A 411 0.03 -1.00 -14.76
N ASN A 412 -1.24 -0.87 -15.12
CA ASN A 412 -2.23 -0.26 -14.24
C ASN A 412 -2.55 -1.15 -13.04
N VAL A 413 -2.66 -2.47 -13.24
CA VAL A 413 -2.83 -3.43 -12.14
C VAL A 413 -1.65 -3.35 -11.17
N ILE A 414 -0.41 -3.34 -11.66
CA ILE A 414 0.78 -3.24 -10.80
C ILE A 414 0.80 -1.94 -9.99
N LEU A 415 0.48 -0.81 -10.63
CA LEU A 415 0.58 0.50 -9.97
C LEU A 415 -0.59 0.80 -9.02
N TYR A 416 -1.80 0.36 -9.36
CA TYR A 416 -3.04 0.82 -8.71
C TYR A 416 -3.82 -0.26 -7.95
N SER A 417 -3.52 -1.56 -8.13
CA SER A 417 -4.21 -2.59 -7.34
C SER A 417 -3.87 -2.45 -5.86
N PRO A 418 -4.84 -2.56 -4.93
CA PRO A 418 -4.54 -2.55 -3.50
C PRO A 418 -3.64 -3.72 -3.07
N HIS A 419 -3.64 -4.81 -3.84
CA HIS A 419 -2.83 -5.99 -3.52
C HIS A 419 -1.35 -5.84 -3.87
N THR A 420 -0.98 -4.87 -4.72
CA THR A 420 0.43 -4.60 -5.09
C THR A 420 0.98 -3.37 -4.38
N GLN A 421 0.23 -2.81 -3.42
CA GLN A 421 0.59 -1.63 -2.65
C GLN A 421 0.90 -1.97 -1.19
N VAL A 422 1.64 -1.08 -0.54
CA VAL A 422 2.00 -1.17 0.87
C VAL A 422 1.66 0.13 1.58
N ALA A 423 1.21 0.05 2.83
CA ALA A 423 0.89 1.23 3.63
C ALA A 423 2.13 2.09 3.95
N ARG A 424 3.31 1.44 4.06
CA ARG A 424 4.57 2.12 4.37
C ARG A 424 5.74 1.40 3.71
N ILE A 425 6.63 2.18 3.08
CA ILE A 425 7.91 1.69 2.58
C ILE A 425 8.92 1.74 3.73
N SER A 426 9.51 0.60 4.06
CA SER A 426 10.56 0.49 5.09
C SER A 426 11.95 0.59 4.48
N ALA A 427 12.97 0.93 5.28
CA ALA A 427 14.37 0.89 4.81
C ALA A 427 14.78 -0.49 4.28
N GLU A 428 14.26 -1.57 4.89
CA GLU A 428 14.46 -2.94 4.43
C GLU A 428 13.87 -3.19 3.03
N SER A 429 12.83 -2.46 2.64
CA SER A 429 12.19 -2.61 1.32
C SER A 429 13.18 -2.35 0.18
N ALA A 430 14.16 -1.45 0.39
CA ALA A 430 15.18 -1.13 -0.59
C ALA A 430 16.15 -2.30 -0.85
N THR A 431 16.37 -3.18 0.13
CA THR A 431 17.42 -4.20 0.07
C THR A 431 16.93 -5.64 0.00
N ARG A 432 15.62 -5.86 -0.09
CA ARG A 432 15.02 -7.21 -0.14
C ARG A 432 15.54 -8.07 -1.29
N THR A 433 15.78 -7.46 -2.46
CA THR A 433 16.26 -8.18 -3.63
C THR A 433 17.67 -8.72 -3.36
N GLU A 434 18.58 -7.85 -2.92
CA GLU A 434 19.96 -8.26 -2.58
C GLU A 434 19.99 -9.28 -1.45
N MET A 435 19.10 -9.19 -0.46
CA MET A 435 19.03 -10.16 0.64
C MET A 435 18.65 -11.58 0.17
N ILE A 436 17.78 -11.70 -0.84
CA ILE A 436 17.44 -13.00 -1.43
C ILE A 436 18.60 -13.52 -2.28
N GLN A 437 19.22 -12.67 -3.09
CA GLN A 437 20.40 -13.03 -3.89
C GLN A 437 21.58 -13.49 -2.99
N ALA A 438 21.83 -12.79 -1.88
CA ALA A 438 22.83 -13.19 -0.89
C ALA A 438 22.49 -14.53 -0.23
N LYS A 439 21.20 -14.84 -0.03
CA LYS A 439 20.78 -16.17 0.45
C LYS A 439 21.11 -17.25 -0.58
N GLN A 440 20.82 -17.04 -1.86
CA GLN A 440 21.17 -18.01 -2.91
C GLN A 440 22.68 -18.25 -2.96
N GLN A 441 23.50 -17.19 -2.91
CA GLN A 441 24.96 -17.31 -2.85
C GLN A 441 25.44 -18.11 -1.62
N ARG A 442 24.76 -17.93 -0.48
CA ARG A 442 25.02 -18.73 0.74
C ARG A 442 24.64 -20.20 0.56
N ASP A 443 23.51 -20.49 -0.10
CA ASP A 443 23.05 -21.85 -0.34
C ASP A 443 24.00 -22.58 -1.32
N GLU A 444 24.41 -21.92 -2.42
CA GLU A 444 25.40 -22.44 -3.38
C GLU A 444 26.76 -22.72 -2.73
N LEU A 445 27.23 -21.83 -1.85
CA LEU A 445 28.47 -22.03 -1.13
C LEU A 445 28.38 -23.20 -0.15
N ALA A 446 27.22 -23.39 0.49
CA ALA A 446 26.99 -24.47 1.43
C ALA A 446 27.03 -25.85 0.76
N GLU A 447 26.64 -25.95 -0.52
CA GLU A 447 26.72 -27.20 -1.29
C GLU A 447 28.16 -27.61 -1.63
N GLN A 448 29.12 -26.67 -1.59
CA GLN A 448 30.50 -26.89 -2.01
C GLN A 448 31.45 -27.32 -0.88
N MET A 449 31.03 -27.25 0.39
CA MET A 449 31.91 -27.53 1.53
C MET A 449 31.17 -28.10 2.74
N ASP A 450 31.92 -28.64 3.70
CA ASP A 450 31.34 -29.11 4.96
C ASP A 450 30.82 -27.93 5.80
N ARG A 451 29.91 -28.23 6.74
CA ARG A 451 29.21 -27.21 7.54
C ARG A 451 30.14 -26.30 8.34
N ASP A 452 31.22 -26.84 8.91
CA ASP A 452 32.11 -26.09 9.80
C ASP A 452 33.02 -25.14 9.00
N SER A 453 33.50 -25.60 7.84
CA SER A 453 34.18 -24.75 6.85
C SER A 453 33.27 -23.66 6.30
N TYR A 454 32.02 -24.02 5.97
CA TYR A 454 31.00 -23.10 5.48
C TYR A 454 30.75 -21.94 6.46
N LEU A 455 30.43 -22.25 7.71
CA LEU A 455 30.09 -21.25 8.72
C LEU A 455 31.24 -20.28 8.99
N ARG A 456 32.49 -20.75 9.00
CA ARG A 456 33.67 -19.88 9.12
C ARG A 456 33.88 -19.00 7.89
N SER A 457 33.61 -19.52 6.70
CA SER A 457 33.77 -18.78 5.45
C SER A 457 32.80 -17.61 5.30
N LEU A 458 31.70 -17.57 6.06
CA LEU A 458 30.71 -16.49 6.02
C LEU A 458 31.21 -15.20 6.69
N GLU A 459 32.22 -15.30 7.55
CA GLU A 459 32.76 -14.16 8.32
C GLU A 459 31.67 -13.41 9.10
N LEU A 460 30.78 -14.18 9.76
CA LEU A 460 29.63 -13.64 10.49
C LEU A 460 30.05 -12.68 11.61
N THR A 461 29.39 -11.53 11.65
CA THR A 461 29.49 -10.54 12.71
C THR A 461 28.13 -10.32 13.35
N VAL A 462 28.11 -10.21 14.68
CA VAL A 462 26.91 -9.91 15.45
C VAL A 462 27.17 -8.68 16.32
N ARG A 463 26.19 -7.78 16.36
CA ARG A 463 26.12 -6.68 17.33
C ARG A 463 24.83 -6.82 18.13
N PHE A 464 24.97 -6.84 19.46
CA PHE A 464 23.83 -6.80 20.37
C PHE A 464 23.55 -5.38 20.84
N ASP A 465 22.28 -5.06 20.98
CA ASP A 465 21.79 -3.79 21.52
C ASP A 465 20.78 -4.08 22.63
N GLU A 466 21.00 -3.49 23.82
CA GLU A 466 20.12 -3.58 24.98
C GLU A 466 19.11 -2.43 24.95
N ILE A 467 17.82 -2.77 24.86
CA ILE A 467 16.72 -1.82 24.69
C ILE A 467 15.89 -1.80 25.99
N GLY A 468 16.13 -0.79 26.82
CA GLY A 468 15.39 -0.57 28.08
C GLY A 468 14.27 0.47 28.00
N SER A 469 14.04 1.12 26.85
CA SER A 469 13.01 2.14 26.67
C SER A 469 12.41 2.12 25.26
N ILE A 470 11.16 2.56 25.14
CA ILE A 470 10.46 2.75 23.85
C ILE A 470 11.09 3.85 23.00
N ASP A 471 11.81 4.80 23.62
CA ASP A 471 12.49 5.90 22.92
C ASP A 471 13.83 5.46 22.29
N HIS A 472 14.24 4.21 22.52
CA HIS A 472 15.47 3.69 21.94
C HIS A 472 15.38 3.64 20.41
N ALA A 473 16.43 4.08 19.72
CA ALA A 473 16.45 4.20 18.25
C ALA A 473 16.08 2.90 17.50
N LYS A 474 16.32 1.73 18.10
CA LYS A 474 16.01 0.40 17.52
C LYS A 474 14.68 -0.20 17.96
N PHE A 475 13.95 0.44 18.88
CA PHE A 475 12.72 -0.12 19.46
C PHE A 475 11.67 -0.42 18.39
N ALA A 476 11.41 0.54 17.48
CA ALA A 476 10.41 0.37 16.42
C ALA A 476 10.68 -0.85 15.52
N ARG A 477 11.95 -1.15 15.26
CA ARG A 477 12.33 -2.31 14.44
C ARG A 477 12.27 -3.62 15.25
N ALA A 478 12.65 -3.57 16.52
CA ALA A 478 12.57 -4.73 17.40
C ALA A 478 11.11 -5.17 17.62
N SER A 479 10.20 -4.21 17.86
CA SER A 479 8.77 -4.46 18.02
C SER A 479 8.13 -4.99 16.72
N GLU A 480 8.51 -4.43 15.57
CA GLU A 480 8.09 -4.93 14.26
C GLU A 480 8.50 -6.39 14.06
N LEU A 481 9.75 -6.75 14.38
CA LEU A 481 10.25 -8.11 14.21
C LEU A 481 9.51 -9.10 15.12
N ILE A 482 9.25 -8.76 16.38
CA ILE A 482 8.45 -9.57 17.32
C ILE A 482 7.06 -9.84 16.74
N ASN A 483 6.43 -8.82 16.15
CA ASN A 483 5.06 -8.91 15.66
C ASN A 483 4.94 -9.49 14.24
N LYS A 484 6.01 -9.55 13.44
CA LYS A 484 5.98 -10.13 12.09
C LYS A 484 6.54 -11.55 12.00
N THR A 485 7.28 -12.01 13.00
CA THR A 485 7.94 -13.32 12.96
C THR A 485 7.01 -14.44 13.41
N ASN A 486 6.93 -15.51 12.63
CA ASN A 486 6.15 -16.72 12.93
C ASN A 486 7.01 -17.99 13.06
N GLN A 487 8.01 -18.16 12.18
CA GLN A 487 8.74 -19.44 12.05
C GLN A 487 9.70 -19.71 13.20
N PHE A 488 10.45 -18.69 13.62
CA PHE A 488 11.28 -18.74 14.81
C PHE A 488 10.74 -17.74 15.82
N ASN A 489 9.77 -18.20 16.60
CA ASN A 489 9.10 -17.41 17.63
C ASN A 489 8.75 -18.35 18.78
N THR A 490 9.27 -18.10 19.99
CA THR A 490 9.09 -19.04 21.10
C THR A 490 7.64 -19.14 21.58
N THR A 491 6.88 -18.04 21.59
CA THR A 491 5.51 -18.01 22.14
C THR A 491 4.42 -17.68 21.12
N GLY A 492 4.77 -17.05 20.00
CA GLY A 492 3.81 -16.54 19.02
C GLY A 492 3.04 -15.30 19.49
N ARG A 493 3.30 -14.78 20.70
CA ARG A 493 2.61 -13.61 21.26
C ARG A 493 2.86 -12.38 20.38
N ARG A 494 1.79 -11.61 20.15
CA ARG A 494 1.85 -10.26 19.56
C ARG A 494 1.72 -9.25 20.67
N TRP A 495 2.55 -8.22 20.59
CA TRP A 495 2.67 -7.19 21.61
C TRP A 495 2.08 -5.90 21.07
N SER A 496 1.13 -5.34 21.81
CA SER A 496 0.73 -3.95 21.65
C SER A 496 1.84 -3.03 22.17
N GLN A 497 1.75 -1.74 21.83
CA GLN A 497 2.66 -0.76 22.41
C GLN A 497 2.58 -0.73 23.95
N ALA A 498 1.38 -0.84 24.51
CA ALA A 498 1.17 -0.91 25.95
C ALA A 498 1.80 -2.16 26.61
N ASP A 499 1.84 -3.30 25.90
CA ASP A 499 2.55 -4.50 26.38
C ASP A 499 4.06 -4.22 26.50
N PHE A 500 4.65 -3.56 25.50
CA PHE A 500 6.07 -3.19 25.54
C PHE A 500 6.38 -2.21 26.66
N GLU A 501 5.57 -1.15 26.80
CA GLU A 501 5.73 -0.16 27.88
C GLU A 501 5.62 -0.80 29.26
N THR A 502 4.65 -1.70 29.45
CA THR A 502 4.48 -2.44 30.70
C THR A 502 5.67 -3.35 30.99
N HIS A 503 6.17 -4.06 29.97
CA HIS A 503 7.31 -4.94 30.14
C HIS A 503 8.57 -4.16 30.54
N LEU A 504 8.88 -3.09 29.81
CA LEU A 504 10.07 -2.26 30.05
C LEU A 504 10.00 -1.53 31.39
N SER A 505 8.83 -0.98 31.76
CA SER A 505 8.66 -0.28 33.05
C SER A 505 8.76 -1.20 34.27
N GLN A 506 8.53 -2.50 34.10
CA GLN A 506 8.69 -3.50 35.16
C GLN A 506 10.09 -4.13 35.20
N GLY A 507 11.09 -3.50 34.58
CA GLY A 507 12.48 -3.99 34.55
C GLY A 507 12.71 -5.13 33.56
N GLY A 508 11.84 -5.27 32.55
CA GLY A 508 12.11 -6.09 31.38
C GLY A 508 12.99 -5.34 30.38
N GLU A 509 13.68 -6.08 29.51
CA GLU A 509 14.58 -5.54 28.49
C GLU A 509 14.39 -6.29 27.17
N LEU A 510 14.67 -5.64 26.03
CA LEU A 510 14.80 -6.33 24.75
C LEU A 510 16.28 -6.38 24.34
N ILE A 511 16.78 -7.56 24.01
CA ILE A 511 18.09 -7.76 23.40
C ILE A 511 17.90 -7.92 21.90
N ALA A 512 18.33 -6.94 21.12
CA ALA A 512 18.29 -7.00 19.67
C ALA A 512 19.65 -7.43 19.10
N ALA A 513 19.65 -8.31 18.10
CA ALA A 513 20.86 -8.72 17.38
C ALA A 513 20.83 -8.20 15.94
N SER A 514 21.83 -7.41 15.57
CA SER A 514 22.14 -7.04 14.19
C SER A 514 23.21 -7.97 13.63
N VAL A 515 23.04 -8.50 12.42
CA VAL A 515 23.94 -9.51 11.86
C VAL A 515 24.36 -9.15 10.44
N ALA A 516 25.65 -9.27 10.16
CA ALA A 516 26.21 -9.16 8.81
C ALA A 516 27.13 -10.34 8.51
N ASP A 517 27.19 -10.72 7.24
CA ASP A 517 28.17 -11.68 6.69
C ASP A 517 28.83 -11.07 5.45
N LYS A 518 29.75 -11.82 4.82
CA LYS A 518 30.48 -11.35 3.63
C LYS A 518 29.60 -11.04 2.41
N PHE A 519 28.36 -11.52 2.37
CA PHE A 519 27.44 -11.35 1.25
C PHE A 519 26.40 -10.24 1.51
N SER A 520 26.01 -10.02 2.77
CA SER A 520 24.95 -9.06 3.09
C SER A 520 25.01 -8.54 4.53
N ASP A 521 24.71 -7.25 4.69
CA ASP A 521 24.25 -6.71 5.98
C ASP A 521 22.77 -7.07 6.16
N ASN A 522 22.51 -8.06 7.01
CA ASN A 522 21.15 -8.55 7.25
C ASN A 522 20.38 -7.63 8.22
N GLY A 523 21.05 -6.64 8.85
CA GLY A 523 20.47 -5.72 9.80
C GLY A 523 19.97 -6.41 11.08
N LEU A 524 18.98 -5.80 11.74
CA LEU A 524 18.35 -6.36 12.95
C LEU A 524 17.49 -7.56 12.59
N VAL A 525 17.95 -8.76 12.97
CA VAL A 525 17.37 -10.06 12.57
C VAL A 525 16.91 -10.92 13.73
N ALA A 526 17.24 -10.58 14.97
CA ALA A 526 16.73 -11.30 16.13
C ALA A 526 16.45 -10.37 17.31
N VAL A 527 15.46 -10.74 18.13
CA VAL A 527 15.12 -10.03 19.37
C VAL A 527 14.75 -11.04 20.44
N ALA A 528 15.24 -10.84 21.66
CA ALA A 528 14.79 -11.54 22.86
C ALA A 528 14.22 -10.55 23.87
N ALA A 529 12.96 -10.73 24.28
CA ALA A 529 12.36 -10.06 25.42
C ALA A 529 12.67 -10.85 26.69
N VAL A 530 13.30 -10.20 27.67
CA VAL A 530 13.82 -10.82 28.88
C VAL A 530 13.38 -10.07 30.13
N LYS A 531 13.21 -10.78 31.25
CA LYS A 531 12.96 -10.17 32.56
C LYS A 531 13.64 -11.01 33.64
N GLY A 532 14.69 -10.46 34.26
CA GLY A 532 15.52 -11.22 35.20
C GLY A 532 16.07 -12.48 34.54
N ARG A 533 15.61 -13.65 34.99
CA ARG A 533 16.04 -14.98 34.48
C ARG A 533 15.07 -15.64 33.51
N GLU A 534 14.10 -14.89 33.02
CA GLU A 534 13.10 -15.39 32.09
C GLU A 534 13.31 -14.78 30.71
N LEU A 535 13.49 -15.64 29.70
CA LEU A 535 13.33 -15.31 28.29
C LEU A 535 11.84 -15.47 27.97
N ILE A 536 11.13 -14.35 27.91
CA ILE A 536 9.69 -14.29 27.71
C ILE A 536 9.34 -14.59 26.25
N GLN A 537 10.10 -14.02 25.32
CA GLN A 537 9.90 -14.29 23.90
C GLN A 537 11.19 -14.07 23.12
N MET A 538 11.55 -15.01 22.25
CA MET A 538 12.62 -14.82 21.27
C MET A 538 12.08 -14.99 19.87
N VAL A 539 12.46 -14.07 18.98
CA VAL A 539 12.15 -14.10 17.56
C VAL A 539 13.40 -14.00 16.71
N MET A 540 13.39 -14.64 15.54
CA MET A 540 14.48 -14.56 14.58
C MET A 540 13.97 -14.60 13.13
N SER A 541 14.59 -13.79 12.28
CA SER A 541 14.38 -13.79 10.83
C SER A 541 14.95 -15.07 10.21
N CYS A 542 14.23 -15.64 9.23
CA CYS A 542 14.65 -16.85 8.52
C CYS A 542 15.96 -16.70 7.73
N ARG A 543 16.45 -15.47 7.54
CA ARG A 543 17.69 -15.18 6.80
C ARG A 543 18.95 -15.66 7.50
N VAL A 544 18.89 -15.88 8.82
CA VAL A 544 20.05 -16.26 9.63
C VAL A 544 19.88 -17.60 10.33
N PHE A 545 18.87 -18.39 9.95
CA PHE A 545 18.62 -19.71 10.54
C PHE A 545 19.79 -20.66 10.30
N GLY A 546 20.19 -21.37 11.36
CA GLY A 546 21.23 -22.39 11.29
C GLY A 546 22.66 -21.83 11.16
N LEU A 547 22.80 -20.49 11.13
CA LEU A 547 24.09 -19.79 11.13
C LEU A 547 24.70 -19.69 12.54
N GLY A 548 23.97 -20.10 13.58
CA GLY A 548 24.41 -20.06 14.97
C GLY A 548 24.04 -18.77 15.71
N VAL A 549 23.33 -17.83 15.06
CA VAL A 549 22.86 -16.59 15.70
C VAL A 549 21.92 -16.90 16.87
N GLU A 550 21.18 -18.00 16.79
CA GLU A 550 20.32 -18.50 17.86
C GLU A 550 21.11 -18.81 19.14
N ASN A 551 22.27 -19.45 19.00
CA ASN A 551 23.17 -19.74 20.12
C ASN A 551 23.82 -18.46 20.65
N ALA A 552 24.27 -17.58 19.76
CA ALA A 552 24.87 -16.30 20.15
C ALA A 552 23.91 -15.42 20.96
N LEU A 553 22.63 -15.33 20.56
CA LEU A 553 21.64 -14.55 21.28
C LEU A 553 21.34 -15.16 22.66
N VAL A 554 21.17 -16.48 22.75
CA VAL A 554 20.95 -17.15 24.04
C VAL A 554 22.17 -16.99 24.95
N HIS A 555 23.39 -17.13 24.41
CA HIS A 555 24.63 -16.91 25.14
C HIS A 555 24.68 -15.48 25.73
N LYS A 556 24.40 -14.46 24.92
CA LYS A 556 24.32 -13.07 25.39
C LYS A 556 23.30 -12.90 26.52
N VAL A 557 22.13 -13.54 26.41
CA VAL A 557 21.12 -13.51 27.48
C VAL A 557 21.61 -14.18 28.76
N GLN A 558 22.29 -15.34 28.67
CA GLN A 558 22.85 -16.05 29.82
C GLN A 558 23.91 -15.24 30.58
N LEU A 559 24.71 -14.44 29.87
CA LEU A 559 25.71 -13.57 30.51
C LEU A 559 25.05 -12.49 31.38
N MET A 560 23.85 -12.04 31.03
CA MET A 560 23.11 -11.06 31.84
C MET A 560 22.48 -11.68 33.08
N THR A 561 22.19 -12.99 33.06
CA THR A 561 21.66 -13.72 34.22
C THR A 561 22.75 -14.19 35.18
N SER A 562 23.98 -13.69 35.07
CA SER A 562 25.13 -14.11 35.88
C SER A 562 25.39 -15.63 35.85
N GLY A 563 25.02 -16.31 34.75
CA GLY A 563 25.17 -17.76 34.61
C GLY A 563 24.13 -18.59 35.35
N GLU A 564 23.11 -17.98 35.97
CA GLU A 564 21.99 -18.71 36.57
C GLU A 564 21.11 -19.36 35.48
N PRO A 565 20.42 -20.48 35.78
CA PRO A 565 19.56 -21.17 34.82
C PRO A 565 18.50 -20.23 34.23
N LEU A 566 18.48 -20.14 32.91
CA LEU A 566 17.55 -19.33 32.14
C LEU A 566 16.26 -20.13 31.89
N SER A 567 15.12 -19.58 32.28
CA SER A 567 13.80 -20.11 31.91
C SER A 567 13.38 -19.53 30.56
N VAL A 568 12.96 -20.37 29.63
CA VAL A 568 12.50 -19.98 28.30
C VAL A 568 11.02 -20.34 28.18
N LEU A 569 10.18 -19.33 27.97
CA LEU A 569 8.76 -19.56 27.70
C LEU A 569 8.59 -20.03 26.25
N PHE A 570 7.97 -21.19 26.08
CA PHE A 570 7.68 -21.77 24.78
C PHE A 570 6.22 -22.21 24.68
N VAL A 571 5.57 -21.85 23.58
CA VAL A 571 4.21 -22.28 23.26
C VAL A 571 4.23 -22.80 21.83
N SER A 572 3.87 -24.06 21.62
CA SER A 572 3.74 -24.61 20.26
C SER A 572 2.56 -23.96 19.56
N THR A 573 2.82 -23.38 18.38
CA THR A 573 1.81 -22.71 17.55
C THR A 573 1.50 -23.49 16.27
N GLY A 574 2.16 -24.64 16.07
CA GLY A 574 2.21 -25.38 14.80
C GLY A 574 3.01 -24.69 13.68
N LYS A 575 3.28 -23.39 13.81
CA LYS A 575 4.03 -22.57 12.83
C LYS A 575 5.48 -22.29 13.25
N ASN A 576 5.82 -22.45 14.53
CA ASN A 576 7.13 -22.15 15.10
C ASN A 576 8.09 -23.35 15.17
N LYS A 577 8.00 -24.28 14.19
CA LYS A 577 8.77 -25.53 14.18
C LYS A 577 10.28 -25.34 14.18
N ALA A 578 10.78 -24.26 13.57
CA ALA A 578 12.22 -23.97 13.57
C ALA A 578 12.73 -23.66 14.99
N CYS A 579 11.92 -22.97 15.79
CA CYS A 579 12.23 -22.71 17.19
C CYS A 579 12.08 -23.97 18.05
N GLU A 580 11.05 -24.77 17.81
CA GLU A 580 10.86 -26.07 18.49
C GLU A 580 12.06 -27.01 18.28
N ALA A 581 12.55 -27.11 17.04
CA ALA A 581 13.74 -27.88 16.73
C ALA A 581 14.98 -27.38 17.49
N PHE A 582 15.17 -26.06 17.58
CA PHE A 582 16.26 -25.47 18.37
C PHE A 582 16.15 -25.81 19.87
N LEU A 583 14.96 -25.68 20.44
CA LEU A 583 14.71 -25.96 21.87
C LEU A 583 14.71 -27.46 22.20
N SER A 584 14.62 -28.35 21.21
CA SER A 584 14.73 -29.81 21.42
C SER A 584 16.17 -30.31 21.65
N HIS A 585 17.17 -29.42 21.53
CA HIS A 585 18.57 -29.76 21.72
C HIS A 585 18.90 -30.10 23.18
N ALA A 586 19.91 -30.95 23.42
CA ALA A 586 20.28 -31.49 24.73
C ALA A 586 20.68 -30.46 25.82
N SER A 587 20.73 -29.18 25.48
CA SER A 587 21.00 -28.08 26.43
C SER A 587 19.73 -27.63 27.16
N PHE A 588 18.56 -27.93 26.60
CA PHE A 588 17.23 -27.57 27.10
C PHE A 588 16.51 -28.79 27.66
N GLU A 589 15.80 -28.61 28.77
CA GLU A 589 14.89 -29.62 29.33
C GLU A 589 13.50 -29.04 29.49
N THR A 590 12.49 -29.82 29.12
CA THR A 590 11.08 -29.43 29.27
C THR A 590 10.60 -29.64 30.71
N ASP A 591 9.97 -28.62 31.29
CA ASP A 591 9.31 -28.64 32.59
C ASP A 591 7.90 -28.04 32.45
N GLY A 592 6.91 -28.91 32.23
CA GLY A 592 5.54 -28.51 31.90
C GLY A 592 5.46 -27.69 30.61
N ASP A 593 4.90 -26.47 30.71
CA ASP A 593 4.78 -25.49 29.61
C ASP A 593 6.04 -24.59 29.48
N SER A 594 7.09 -24.86 30.23
CA SER A 594 8.33 -24.06 30.24
C SER A 594 9.54 -24.90 29.81
N VAL A 595 10.51 -24.26 29.15
CA VAL A 595 11.75 -24.90 28.72
C VAL A 595 12.89 -24.30 29.52
N MET A 596 13.56 -25.13 30.32
CA MET A 596 14.68 -24.70 31.16
C MET A 596 15.99 -24.96 30.45
N LEU A 597 16.80 -23.91 30.30
CA LEU A 597 18.17 -24.03 29.81
C LEU A 597 19.08 -24.44 30.97
N LYS A 598 19.48 -25.72 31.01
CA LYS A 598 20.30 -26.29 32.09
C LYS A 598 21.80 -26.29 31.80
N ARG A 599 22.19 -26.18 30.54
CA ARG A 599 23.60 -26.13 30.12
C ARG A 599 23.93 -24.77 29.55
N PHE A 600 25.13 -24.30 29.84
CA PHE A 600 25.65 -23.09 29.22
C PHE A 600 25.79 -23.31 27.70
N ILE A 601 25.25 -22.39 26.91
CA ILE A 601 25.46 -22.40 25.46
C ILE A 601 26.68 -21.52 25.17
N GLU A 602 27.70 -22.10 24.54
CA GLU A 602 28.88 -21.35 24.15
C GLU A 602 28.57 -20.44 22.96
N HIS A 603 29.20 -19.27 22.95
CA HIS A 603 29.18 -18.40 21.79
C HIS A 603 29.84 -19.11 20.59
N PRO A 604 29.19 -19.20 19.43
CA PRO A 604 29.76 -19.92 18.30
C PRO A 604 31.10 -19.33 17.85
N ALA A 605 32.13 -20.18 17.75
CA ALA A 605 33.50 -19.76 17.48
C ALA A 605 33.70 -19.06 16.11
N TRP A 606 32.76 -19.24 15.17
CA TRP A 606 32.78 -18.59 13.85
C TRP A 606 32.08 -17.23 13.81
N ILE A 607 31.39 -16.82 14.89
CA ILE A 607 30.69 -15.54 14.98
C ILE A 607 31.55 -14.55 15.76
N ARG A 608 31.92 -13.44 15.12
CA ARG A 608 32.64 -12.34 15.77
C ARG A 608 31.66 -11.34 16.38
N GLU A 609 31.93 -10.88 17.60
CA GLU A 609 31.22 -9.72 18.17
C GLU A 609 31.92 -8.42 17.76
N GLY A 610 31.13 -7.43 17.34
CA GLY A 610 31.62 -6.11 16.92
C GLY A 610 31.31 -5.77 15.46
N LEU A 611 31.35 -4.48 15.12
CA LEU A 611 31.10 -3.99 13.76
C LEU A 611 32.13 -4.58 12.77
N PRO A 612 31.73 -4.90 11.52
CA PRO A 612 32.69 -5.08 10.43
C PRO A 612 33.60 -3.84 10.36
N LYS A 613 34.90 -4.06 10.18
CA LYS A 613 35.85 -2.96 9.93
C LYS A 613 35.55 -2.26 8.62
#